data_AF-G1NBU2-F1
#
_entry.id   AF-G1NBU2-F1
#
_cell.length_a   1.000
_cell.length_b   1.000
_cell.length_c   1.000
_cell.angle_alpha   90.00
_cell.angle_beta   90.00
_cell.angle_gamma   90.00
#
_symmetry.space_group_name_H-M   'P 1'
#
loop_
_entity.id
_entity.type
_entity.pdbx_description
1 polymer ?
#
loop_
_entity_poly.entity_id
_entity_poly.type
_entity_poly.pdbx_seq_one_letter_code
_entity_poly.pdbx_strand_id
1 'polypeptide(L)'
;GKRRYTLLHFIQKKCCGIRCRITPLELIFVIDSSESVGPDNFISTKTFMKTVIDEVLANHAKTRIGVINFSHKVELVSSLEKYTTKESLKSAVDKMLYLGEGTYTASAIKKAINLFQAARPAVRKVAVVVTDGQADARDEVHLDMVVREAHAANIEIFVIGIVQETDPHYDNFLKEMHLIATDPDEEHFYRIEDFKTLSGGERISTKETYNNQWKKRTLVSTICSLTV
;
A
#
# COMPACT_ATOMS: atom_id res chain seq x y z
N GLY A 1 34.97 4.87 28.82
CA GLY A 1 33.63 4.27 28.86
C GLY A 1 33.03 4.20 27.47
N LYS A 2 33.10 3.03 26.83
CA LYS A 2 32.66 2.79 25.45
C LYS A 2 31.13 2.59 25.39
N ARG A 3 30.35 3.67 25.23
CA ARG A 3 28.91 3.63 24.87
C ARG A 3 28.50 4.79 23.95
N ARG A 4 29.36 5.14 23.01
CA ARG A 4 29.01 5.93 21.82
C ARG A 4 29.70 5.22 20.65
N TYR A 5 29.03 5.10 19.52
CA TYR A 5 29.47 4.42 18.28
C TYR A 5 29.24 2.90 18.17
N THR A 6 27.99 2.44 18.27
CA THR A 6 27.54 1.16 17.65
C THR A 6 26.12 1.22 17.07
N LEU A 7 25.59 2.41 16.74
CA LEU A 7 24.26 2.57 16.11
C LEU A 7 24.32 2.91 14.61
N LEU A 8 25.40 2.51 13.94
CA LEU A 8 25.61 2.75 12.50
C LEU A 8 25.89 1.46 11.71
N HIS A 9 25.59 0.30 12.31
CA HIS A 9 25.81 -1.02 11.68
C HIS A 9 24.54 -1.87 11.53
N PHE A 10 23.35 -1.27 11.66
CA PHE A 10 22.07 -2.00 11.59
C PHE A 10 21.06 -1.50 10.55
N ILE A 11 21.32 -0.43 9.80
CA ILE A 11 20.33 0.15 8.86
C ILE A 11 20.78 0.01 7.40
N GLN A 12 21.31 -1.17 7.07
CA GLN A 12 21.37 -1.63 5.69
C GLN A 12 21.21 -3.15 5.64
N LYS A 13 20.28 -3.69 6.44
CA LYS A 13 19.64 -4.94 6.05
C LYS A 13 18.76 -4.59 4.84
N LYS A 14 19.29 -4.91 3.65
CA LYS A 14 18.47 -5.37 2.52
C LYS A 14 17.38 -6.29 3.06
N CYS A 15 16.26 -6.44 2.34
CA CYS A 15 15.08 -7.24 2.74
C CYS A 15 15.37 -8.66 3.27
N CYS A 16 16.62 -9.13 3.18
CA CYS A 16 17.11 -10.25 3.93
C CYS A 16 18.57 -10.08 4.45
N GLY A 17 18.88 -10.66 5.61
CA GLY A 17 20.25 -11.00 6.02
C GLY A 17 20.79 -12.28 5.35
N ILE A 18 21.75 -12.99 5.93
CA ILE A 18 22.45 -14.14 5.28
C ILE A 18 21.57 -15.42 5.14
N ARG A 19 20.36 -15.47 5.71
CA ARG A 19 19.49 -16.66 5.69
C ARG A 19 17.98 -16.33 5.78
N CYS A 20 17.35 -15.84 4.72
CA CYS A 20 15.88 -15.79 4.68
C CYS A 20 15.34 -16.91 3.82
N ARG A 21 14.33 -17.59 4.37
CA ARG A 21 13.54 -18.53 3.58
C ARG A 21 12.57 -17.69 2.78
N ILE A 22 12.86 -17.51 1.49
CA ILE A 22 12.01 -16.73 0.60
C ILE A 22 10.61 -17.36 0.56
N THR A 23 9.63 -16.62 1.07
CA THR A 23 8.21 -17.00 1.08
C THR A 23 7.54 -16.40 -0.17
N PRO A 24 6.80 -17.19 -0.97
CA PRO A 24 6.00 -16.65 -2.05
C PRO A 24 4.93 -15.70 -1.50
N LEU A 25 4.60 -14.66 -2.27
CA LEU A 25 3.60 -13.67 -1.92
C LEU A 25 2.73 -13.32 -3.14
N GLU A 26 1.44 -13.17 -2.93
CA GLU A 26 0.51 -12.54 -3.87
C GLU A 26 0.17 -11.15 -3.32
N LEU A 27 0.65 -10.09 -3.96
CA LEU A 27 0.50 -8.71 -3.50
C LEU A 27 -0.38 -7.93 -4.48
N ILE A 28 -1.40 -7.25 -4.00
CA ILE A 28 -2.22 -6.34 -4.83
C ILE A 28 -2.19 -4.95 -4.23
N PHE A 29 -1.76 -3.97 -5.02
CA PHE A 29 -1.93 -2.56 -4.69
C PHE A 29 -3.33 -2.09 -5.13
N VAL A 30 -4.05 -1.44 -4.23
CA VAL A 30 -5.36 -0.83 -4.47
C VAL A 30 -5.20 0.67 -4.24
N ILE A 31 -5.12 1.43 -5.33
CA ILE A 31 -4.61 2.81 -5.31
C ILE A 31 -5.73 3.78 -5.61
N ASP A 32 -5.97 4.68 -4.68
CA ASP A 32 -6.89 5.78 -4.84
C ASP A 32 -6.32 6.86 -5.76
N SER A 33 -7.15 7.30 -6.69
CA SER A 33 -6.92 8.41 -7.63
C SER A 33 -8.14 9.33 -7.68
N SER A 34 -8.91 9.37 -6.60
CA SER A 34 -10.06 10.24 -6.40
C SER A 34 -9.70 11.72 -6.46
N GLU A 35 -10.72 12.57 -6.50
CA GLU A 35 -10.60 14.02 -6.54
C GLU A 35 -9.78 14.59 -5.37
N SER A 36 -9.95 14.04 -4.16
CA SER A 36 -9.24 14.48 -2.95
C SER A 36 -7.73 14.28 -3.06
N VAL A 37 -7.32 13.18 -3.69
CA VAL A 37 -5.91 12.89 -3.93
C VAL A 37 -5.31 13.98 -4.82
N GLY A 38 -5.92 14.26 -5.98
CA GLY A 38 -5.35 15.21 -6.93
C GLY A 38 -4.17 14.63 -7.75
N PRO A 39 -3.86 15.22 -8.91
CA PRO A 39 -2.88 14.66 -9.85
C PRO A 39 -1.44 14.63 -9.30
N ASP A 40 -1.01 15.65 -8.55
CA ASP A 40 0.36 15.75 -8.03
C ASP A 40 0.63 14.70 -6.94
N ASN A 41 -0.33 14.49 -6.05
CA ASN A 41 -0.24 13.45 -5.02
C ASN A 41 -0.32 12.06 -5.65
N PHE A 42 -1.13 11.88 -6.68
CA PHE A 42 -1.17 10.61 -7.43
C PHE A 42 0.20 10.27 -8.05
N ILE A 43 0.95 11.26 -8.55
CA ILE A 43 2.35 11.08 -8.99
C ILE A 43 3.24 10.63 -7.82
N SER A 44 3.04 11.18 -6.62
CA SER A 44 3.78 10.76 -5.42
C SER A 44 3.46 9.32 -5.04
N THR A 45 2.20 8.91 -5.10
CA THR A 45 1.75 7.52 -4.88
C THR A 45 2.37 6.56 -5.90
N LYS A 46 2.37 6.92 -7.19
CA LYS A 46 3.06 6.16 -8.26
C LYS A 46 4.55 5.97 -7.95
N THR A 47 5.21 7.02 -7.47
CA THR A 47 6.63 6.98 -7.10
C THR A 47 6.89 6.06 -5.91
N PHE A 48 6.03 6.13 -4.90
CA PHE A 48 6.09 5.23 -3.74
C PHE A 48 5.91 3.77 -4.16
N MET A 49 4.89 3.44 -4.96
CA MET A 49 4.68 2.08 -5.45
C MET A 49 5.91 1.54 -6.19
N LYS A 50 6.52 2.35 -7.06
CA LYS A 50 7.75 1.97 -7.78
C LYS A 50 8.91 1.65 -6.83
N THR A 51 9.02 2.38 -5.72
CA THR A 51 10.02 2.12 -4.67
C THR A 51 9.74 0.78 -3.98
N VAL A 52 8.49 0.49 -3.63
CA VAL A 52 8.11 -0.80 -3.03
C VAL A 52 8.35 -1.94 -4.01
N ILE A 53 7.98 -1.77 -5.28
CA ILE A 53 8.23 -2.73 -6.36
C ILE A 53 9.73 -3.01 -6.51
N ASP A 54 10.58 -1.98 -6.44
CA ASP A 54 12.02 -2.14 -6.50
C ASP A 54 12.56 -3.01 -5.36
N GLU A 55 12.10 -2.79 -4.12
CA GLU A 55 12.57 -3.56 -2.95
C GLU A 55 12.03 -5.00 -2.93
N VAL A 56 10.73 -5.18 -3.19
CA VAL A 56 10.06 -6.48 -3.18
C VAL A 56 10.58 -7.37 -4.30
N LEU A 57 10.75 -6.85 -5.52
CA LEU A 57 11.21 -7.67 -6.65
C LEU A 57 12.74 -7.77 -6.77
N ALA A 58 13.52 -6.89 -6.11
CA ALA A 58 14.98 -7.04 -6.07
C ALA A 58 15.43 -8.30 -5.33
N ASN A 59 14.62 -8.78 -4.39
CA ASN A 59 15.00 -9.84 -3.46
C ASN A 59 14.18 -11.13 -3.62
N HIS A 60 13.04 -11.11 -4.35
CA HIS A 60 12.06 -12.21 -4.33
C HIS A 60 11.46 -12.54 -5.71
N ALA A 61 12.08 -13.48 -6.43
CA ALA A 61 11.57 -13.98 -7.72
C ALA A 61 10.22 -14.74 -7.65
N LYS A 62 9.66 -14.93 -6.45
CA LYS A 62 8.41 -15.68 -6.21
C LYS A 62 7.21 -14.80 -5.86
N THR A 63 7.36 -13.48 -5.83
CA THR A 63 6.24 -12.56 -5.60
C THR A 63 5.53 -12.21 -6.90
N ARG A 64 4.20 -12.24 -6.90
CA ARG A 64 3.36 -11.76 -8.01
C ARG A 64 2.63 -10.50 -7.57
N ILE A 65 2.60 -9.47 -8.42
CA ILE A 65 2.07 -8.15 -8.06
C ILE A 65 0.93 -7.75 -9.01
N GLY A 66 -0.25 -7.56 -8.45
CA GLY A 66 -1.38 -6.89 -9.09
C GLY A 66 -1.46 -5.41 -8.71
N VAL A 67 -2.11 -4.63 -9.57
CA VAL A 67 -2.34 -3.20 -9.36
C VAL A 67 -3.74 -2.84 -9.85
N ILE A 68 -4.51 -2.21 -8.96
CA ILE A 68 -5.80 -1.61 -9.20
C ILE A 68 -5.66 -0.10 -8.97
N ASN A 69 -6.19 0.68 -9.90
CA ASN A 69 -6.36 2.13 -9.76
C ASN A 69 -7.85 2.42 -9.64
N PHE A 70 -8.29 3.22 -8.68
CA PHE A 70 -9.72 3.49 -8.50
C PHE A 70 -10.03 4.95 -8.20
N SER A 71 -11.27 5.32 -8.49
CA SER A 71 -11.99 6.50 -7.99
C SER A 71 -13.48 6.14 -8.02
N HIS A 72 -14.33 6.81 -8.80
CA HIS A 72 -15.72 6.43 -9.12
C HIS A 72 -15.82 5.18 -10.01
N LYS A 73 -14.68 4.70 -10.51
CA LYS A 73 -14.56 3.46 -11.29
C LYS A 73 -13.28 2.73 -10.89
N VAL A 74 -13.23 1.44 -11.20
CA VAL A 74 -12.10 0.57 -10.84
C VAL A 74 -11.40 0.06 -12.10
N GLU A 75 -10.15 0.46 -12.29
CA GLU A 75 -9.32 0.07 -13.44
C GLU A 75 -8.26 -0.96 -13.04
N LEU A 76 -8.21 -2.06 -13.81
CA LEU A 76 -7.17 -3.07 -13.67
C LEU A 76 -5.91 -2.64 -14.44
N VAL A 77 -4.83 -2.39 -13.72
CA VAL A 77 -3.53 -2.00 -14.31
C VAL A 77 -2.66 -3.24 -14.52
N SER A 78 -2.59 -4.11 -13.52
CA SER A 78 -1.89 -5.40 -13.57
C SER A 78 -2.67 -6.48 -12.82
N SER A 79 -2.78 -7.69 -13.38
CA SER A 79 -3.24 -8.87 -12.64
C SER A 79 -2.05 -9.61 -12.01
N LEU A 80 -2.32 -10.55 -11.09
CA LEU A 80 -1.27 -11.39 -10.49
C LEU A 80 -0.50 -12.23 -11.53
N GLU A 81 -1.12 -12.54 -12.66
CA GLU A 81 -0.52 -13.36 -13.72
C GLU A 81 0.19 -12.52 -14.80
N LYS A 82 0.00 -11.20 -14.77
CA LYS A 82 0.49 -10.28 -15.78
C LYS A 82 1.80 -9.63 -15.33
N TYR A 83 2.72 -9.47 -16.27
CA TYR A 83 4.07 -8.91 -16.11
C TYR A 83 4.99 -9.75 -15.23
N THR A 84 6.01 -10.35 -15.87
CA THR A 84 7.02 -11.19 -15.19
C THR A 84 8.27 -10.40 -14.78
N THR A 85 8.37 -9.14 -15.19
CA THR A 85 9.55 -8.31 -14.92
C THR A 85 9.17 -7.05 -14.17
N LYS A 86 10.07 -6.64 -13.27
CA LYS A 86 9.97 -5.41 -12.50
C LYS A 86 9.78 -4.18 -13.39
N GLU A 87 10.52 -4.10 -14.49
CA GLU A 87 10.53 -2.96 -15.41
C GLU A 87 9.19 -2.80 -16.14
N SER A 88 8.58 -3.91 -16.56
CA SER A 88 7.28 -3.88 -17.23
C SER A 88 6.15 -3.47 -16.29
N LEU A 89 6.18 -3.94 -15.03
CA LEU A 89 5.24 -3.50 -14.01
C LEU A 89 5.40 -2.01 -13.67
N LYS A 90 6.64 -1.51 -13.49
CA LYS A 90 6.89 -0.08 -13.26
C LYS A 90 6.41 0.78 -14.43
N SER A 91 6.60 0.31 -15.67
CA SER A 91 6.08 0.99 -16.86
C SER A 91 4.55 1.02 -16.88
N ALA A 92 3.87 -0.05 -16.44
CA ALA A 92 2.42 -0.06 -16.30
C ALA A 92 1.94 0.94 -15.23
N VAL A 93 2.62 1.00 -14.08
CA VAL A 93 2.37 2.01 -13.03
C VAL A 93 2.53 3.43 -13.60
N ASP A 94 3.61 3.69 -14.35
CA ASP A 94 3.85 5.02 -14.96
C ASP A 94 2.74 5.43 -15.95
N LYS A 95 2.07 4.47 -16.60
CA LYS A 95 0.98 4.72 -17.55
C LYS A 95 -0.39 4.86 -16.91
N MET A 96 -0.55 4.62 -15.60
CA MET A 96 -1.82 4.83 -14.91
C MET A 96 -2.27 6.29 -15.06
N LEU A 97 -3.53 6.47 -15.46
CA LEU A 97 -4.18 7.76 -15.61
C LEU A 97 -4.83 8.16 -14.29
N TYR A 98 -4.77 9.45 -13.96
CA TYR A 98 -5.54 10.01 -12.85
C TYR A 98 -7.02 10.04 -13.22
N LEU A 99 -7.90 9.61 -12.31
CA LEU A 99 -9.33 9.47 -12.59
C LEU A 99 -10.15 10.64 -12.03
N GLY A 100 -9.89 11.05 -10.79
CA GLY A 100 -10.27 12.34 -10.24
C GLY A 100 -11.74 12.57 -9.89
N GLU A 101 -12.49 11.53 -9.53
CA GLU A 101 -13.86 11.70 -8.98
C GLU A 101 -14.01 10.97 -7.65
N GLY A 102 -15.18 10.40 -7.33
CA GLY A 102 -15.47 9.79 -6.01
C GLY A 102 -14.53 8.65 -5.58
N THR A 103 -14.74 8.11 -4.39
CA THR A 103 -13.82 7.16 -3.74
C THR A 103 -14.51 5.81 -3.55
N TYR A 104 -14.60 4.98 -4.60
CA TYR A 104 -15.33 3.70 -4.57
C TYR A 104 -14.45 2.57 -3.99
N THR A 105 -14.07 2.75 -2.72
CA THR A 105 -13.17 1.86 -1.98
C THR A 105 -13.73 0.44 -1.88
N ALA A 106 -15.04 0.29 -1.68
CA ALA A 106 -15.67 -1.01 -1.54
C ALA A 106 -15.63 -1.79 -2.87
N SER A 107 -15.95 -1.13 -3.98
CA SER A 107 -15.80 -1.68 -5.33
C SER A 107 -14.34 -2.06 -5.64
N ALA A 108 -13.37 -1.25 -5.20
CA ALA A 108 -11.95 -1.53 -5.41
C ALA A 108 -11.48 -2.76 -4.62
N ILE A 109 -11.89 -2.91 -3.36
CA ILE A 109 -11.64 -4.10 -2.53
C ILE A 109 -12.30 -5.33 -3.16
N LYS A 110 -13.56 -5.22 -3.63
CA LYS A 110 -14.24 -6.31 -4.33
C LYS A 110 -13.46 -6.76 -5.57
N LYS A 111 -12.90 -5.81 -6.33
CA LYS A 111 -12.04 -6.14 -7.48
C LYS A 111 -10.78 -6.87 -7.05
N ALA A 112 -10.14 -6.49 -5.94
CA ALA A 112 -8.97 -7.18 -5.40
C ALA A 112 -9.30 -8.63 -5.02
N ILE A 113 -10.42 -8.86 -4.31
CA ILE A 113 -10.91 -10.21 -3.98
C ILE A 113 -11.04 -11.08 -5.24
N ASN A 114 -11.62 -10.53 -6.30
CA ASN A 114 -11.77 -11.24 -7.57
C ASN A 114 -10.42 -11.57 -8.23
N LEU A 115 -9.44 -10.67 -8.17
CA LEU A 115 -8.09 -10.94 -8.70
C LEU A 115 -7.36 -12.01 -7.89
N PHE A 116 -7.57 -12.07 -6.57
CA PHE A 116 -7.00 -13.11 -5.73
C PHE A 116 -7.56 -14.51 -6.00
N GLN A 117 -8.60 -14.67 -6.81
CA GLN A 117 -9.02 -16.00 -7.28
C GLN A 117 -7.96 -16.66 -8.18
N ALA A 118 -7.09 -15.87 -8.81
CA ALA A 118 -5.92 -16.36 -9.56
C ALA A 118 -4.67 -16.58 -8.66
N ALA A 119 -4.79 -16.39 -7.34
CA ALA A 119 -3.69 -16.63 -6.40
C ALA A 119 -3.24 -18.10 -6.42
N ARG A 120 -1.94 -18.35 -6.29
CA ARG A 120 -1.42 -19.71 -6.14
C ARG A 120 -1.95 -20.32 -4.83
N PRO A 121 -2.33 -21.61 -4.83
CA PRO A 121 -2.78 -22.29 -3.61
C PRO A 121 -1.74 -22.18 -2.48
N ALA A 122 -2.22 -21.97 -1.26
CA ALA A 122 -1.41 -21.86 -0.05
C ALA A 122 -0.34 -20.73 -0.04
N VAL A 123 -0.43 -19.77 -0.98
CA VAL A 123 0.40 -18.56 -0.95
C VAL A 123 -0.32 -17.44 -0.22
N ARG A 124 0.40 -16.69 0.63
CA ARG A 124 -0.12 -15.54 1.37
C ARG A 124 -0.66 -14.48 0.41
N LYS A 125 -1.85 -13.93 0.71
CA LYS A 125 -2.56 -12.93 -0.10
C LYS A 125 -2.63 -11.62 0.65
N VAL A 126 -2.02 -10.58 0.09
CA VAL A 126 -1.90 -9.28 0.74
C VAL A 126 -2.41 -8.18 -0.18
N ALA A 127 -3.39 -7.41 0.27
CA ALA A 127 -3.81 -6.16 -0.35
C ALA A 127 -3.16 -4.98 0.38
N VAL A 128 -2.68 -3.99 -0.36
CA VAL A 128 -2.23 -2.71 0.18
C VAL A 128 -3.12 -1.62 -0.40
N VAL A 129 -4.00 -1.07 0.43
CA VAL A 129 -4.91 0.03 0.09
C VAL A 129 -4.22 1.35 0.41
N VAL A 130 -4.20 2.28 -0.55
CA VAL A 130 -3.67 3.64 -0.37
C VAL A 130 -4.77 4.64 -0.70
N THR A 131 -5.21 5.43 0.27
CA THR A 131 -6.31 6.41 0.10
C THR A 131 -6.19 7.57 1.09
N ASP A 132 -6.74 8.72 0.73
CA ASP A 132 -6.95 9.88 1.62
C ASP A 132 -8.43 10.19 1.87
N GLY A 133 -9.34 9.39 1.31
CA GLY A 133 -10.76 9.62 1.32
C GLY A 133 -11.53 8.53 2.06
N GLN A 134 -12.69 8.91 2.56
CA GLN A 134 -13.71 7.97 3.01
C GLN A 134 -14.46 7.39 1.80
N ALA A 135 -14.98 6.17 1.95
CA ALA A 135 -15.77 5.50 0.94
C ALA A 135 -16.99 6.33 0.56
N ASP A 136 -17.17 6.51 -0.73
CA ASP A 136 -18.27 7.30 -1.27
C ASP A 136 -19.60 6.57 -1.12
N ALA A 137 -20.64 7.24 -0.62
CA ALA A 137 -21.98 6.66 -0.48
C ALA A 137 -22.63 6.30 -1.83
N ARG A 138 -22.09 6.80 -2.96
CA ARG A 138 -22.50 6.44 -4.31
C ARG A 138 -21.90 5.11 -4.79
N ASP A 139 -20.93 4.55 -4.07
CA ASP A 139 -20.47 3.18 -4.33
C ASP A 139 -21.62 2.22 -3.99
N GLU A 140 -22.12 1.50 -4.99
CA GLU A 140 -23.22 0.55 -4.84
C GLU A 140 -22.83 -0.65 -3.95
N VAL A 141 -21.52 -0.86 -3.76
CA VAL A 141 -20.97 -1.95 -2.97
C VAL A 141 -20.83 -1.52 -1.51
N HIS A 142 -21.40 -2.31 -0.60
CA HIS A 142 -21.27 -2.05 0.84
C HIS A 142 -19.88 -2.44 1.36
N LEU A 143 -19.19 -1.47 1.98
CA LEU A 143 -17.83 -1.63 2.47
C LEU A 143 -17.67 -2.74 3.52
N ASP A 144 -18.57 -2.78 4.51
CA ASP A 144 -18.54 -3.77 5.60
C ASP A 144 -18.71 -5.20 5.08
N MET A 145 -19.55 -5.38 4.05
CA MET A 145 -19.75 -6.68 3.39
C MET A 145 -18.46 -7.16 2.71
N VAL A 146 -17.82 -6.30 1.91
CA VAL A 146 -16.63 -6.72 1.14
C VAL A 146 -15.40 -6.89 2.01
N VAL A 147 -15.25 -6.13 3.09
CA VAL A 147 -14.20 -6.36 4.09
C VAL A 147 -14.37 -7.74 4.72
N ARG A 148 -15.60 -8.10 5.16
CA ARG A 148 -15.88 -9.43 5.70
C ARG A 148 -15.58 -10.53 4.69
N GLU A 149 -15.92 -10.32 3.42
CA GLU A 149 -15.62 -11.26 2.34
C GLU A 149 -14.10 -11.42 2.14
N ALA A 150 -13.33 -10.33 2.17
CA ALA A 150 -11.88 -10.38 2.05
C ALA A 150 -11.23 -11.17 3.20
N HIS A 151 -11.66 -10.92 4.44
CA HIS A 151 -11.18 -11.65 5.62
C HIS A 151 -11.58 -13.12 5.58
N ALA A 152 -12.81 -13.46 5.19
CA ALA A 152 -13.25 -14.84 5.00
C ALA A 152 -12.45 -15.55 3.90
N ALA A 153 -11.97 -14.80 2.90
CA ALA A 153 -11.07 -15.30 1.88
C ALA A 153 -9.60 -15.36 2.33
N ASN A 154 -9.26 -15.08 3.59
CA ASN A 154 -7.88 -15.03 4.10
C ASN A 154 -6.98 -14.10 3.27
N ILE A 155 -7.50 -12.92 2.95
CA ILE A 155 -6.76 -11.80 2.38
C ILE A 155 -6.43 -10.86 3.54
N GLU A 156 -5.15 -10.59 3.71
CA GLU A 156 -4.65 -9.62 4.68
C GLU A 156 -4.59 -8.23 4.04
N ILE A 157 -5.18 -7.24 4.69
CA ILE A 157 -5.31 -5.89 4.14
C ILE A 157 -4.47 -4.94 4.99
N PHE A 158 -3.47 -4.34 4.36
CA PHE A 158 -2.75 -3.19 4.87
C PHE A 158 -3.37 -1.92 4.32
N VAL A 159 -3.53 -0.92 5.18
CA VAL A 159 -4.07 0.39 4.82
C VAL A 159 -3.03 1.45 5.07
N ILE A 160 -2.74 2.24 4.04
CA ILE A 160 -1.94 3.46 4.12
C ILE A 160 -2.93 4.60 3.96
N GLY A 161 -3.35 5.18 5.09
CA GLY A 161 -4.29 6.29 5.12
C GLY A 161 -3.55 7.62 5.19
N ILE A 162 -3.81 8.52 4.25
CA ILE A 162 -3.23 9.86 4.25
C ILE A 162 -4.25 10.84 4.83
N VAL A 163 -4.01 11.33 6.05
CA VAL A 163 -4.90 12.28 6.73
C VAL A 163 -4.15 13.11 7.78
N GLN A 164 -4.46 14.40 7.85
CA GLN A 164 -3.97 15.29 8.89
C GLN A 164 -4.91 15.26 10.11
N GLU A 165 -4.39 15.43 11.33
CA GLU A 165 -5.23 15.48 12.54
C GLU A 165 -6.17 16.69 12.56
N THR A 166 -5.85 17.71 11.79
CA THR A 166 -6.66 18.91 11.59
C THR A 166 -7.81 18.71 10.61
N ASP A 167 -7.89 17.57 9.94
CA ASP A 167 -8.96 17.26 9.00
C ASP A 167 -10.31 17.12 9.74
N PRO A 168 -11.38 17.81 9.30
CA PRO A 168 -12.68 17.75 9.97
C PRO A 168 -13.32 16.35 9.95
N HIS A 169 -12.88 15.45 9.07
CA HIS A 169 -13.36 14.08 8.93
C HIS A 169 -12.42 13.05 9.55
N TYR A 170 -11.36 13.48 10.24
CA TYR A 170 -10.31 12.61 10.80
C TYR A 170 -10.86 11.38 11.54
N ASP A 171 -11.77 11.56 12.50
CA ASP A 171 -12.29 10.46 13.31
C ASP A 171 -13.10 9.44 12.48
N ASN A 172 -13.85 9.91 11.48
CA ASN A 172 -14.64 9.02 10.64
C ASN A 172 -13.76 8.30 9.63
N PHE A 173 -12.76 8.99 9.08
CA PHE A 173 -11.71 8.39 8.27
C PHE A 173 -11.00 7.26 9.04
N LEU A 174 -10.54 7.51 10.28
CA LEU A 174 -9.88 6.49 11.08
C LEU A 174 -10.77 5.27 11.34
N LYS A 175 -12.05 5.47 11.69
CA LYS A 175 -12.99 4.36 11.89
C LYS A 175 -13.12 3.50 10.64
N GLU A 176 -13.16 4.13 9.47
CA GLU A 176 -13.25 3.41 8.21
C GLU A 176 -11.95 2.68 7.87
N MET A 177 -10.79 3.30 8.09
CA MET A 177 -9.50 2.66 7.85
C MET A 177 -9.29 1.44 8.77
N HIS A 178 -9.66 1.53 10.04
CA HIS A 178 -9.64 0.41 10.99
C HIS A 178 -10.65 -0.68 10.63
N LEU A 179 -11.80 -0.32 10.03
CA LEU A 179 -12.72 -1.32 9.49
C LEU A 179 -12.07 -2.10 8.33
N ILE A 180 -11.32 -1.43 7.46
CA ILE A 180 -10.74 -2.04 6.26
C ILE A 180 -9.48 -2.86 6.59
N ALA A 181 -8.64 -2.38 7.50
CA ALA A 181 -7.40 -3.03 7.87
C ALA A 181 -7.65 -4.38 8.55
N THR A 182 -6.71 -5.30 8.39
CA THR A 182 -6.73 -6.56 9.15
C THR A 182 -6.26 -6.29 10.59
N ASP A 183 -6.91 -6.91 11.58
CA ASP A 183 -6.48 -6.81 12.97
C ASP A 183 -5.13 -7.52 13.21
N PRO A 184 -4.25 -6.99 14.06
CA PRO A 184 -4.41 -5.74 14.82
C PRO A 184 -4.07 -4.50 13.99
N ASP A 185 -4.83 -3.41 14.21
CA ASP A 185 -4.65 -2.13 13.51
C ASP A 185 -3.21 -1.58 13.62
N GLU A 186 -2.54 -1.77 14.77
CA GLU A 186 -1.18 -1.27 14.98
C GLU A 186 -0.13 -1.89 14.05
N GLU A 187 -0.45 -3.02 13.42
CA GLU A 187 0.43 -3.70 12.46
C GLU A 187 0.02 -3.43 11.00
N HIS A 188 -1.26 -3.12 10.75
CA HIS A 188 -1.85 -3.08 9.41
C HIS A 188 -2.31 -1.70 8.95
N PHE A 189 -2.45 -0.73 9.85
CA PHE A 189 -2.81 0.64 9.52
C PHE A 189 -1.63 1.61 9.69
N TYR A 190 -1.29 2.32 8.61
CA TYR A 190 -0.21 3.29 8.57
C TYR A 190 -0.75 4.68 8.23
N ARG A 191 -0.87 5.54 9.23
CA ARG A 191 -1.25 6.95 9.04
C ARG A 191 -0.08 7.81 8.57
N ILE A 192 -0.26 8.45 7.41
CA ILE A 192 0.65 9.42 6.82
C ILE A 192 -0.06 10.78 6.77
N GLU A 193 0.67 11.88 6.92
CA GLU A 193 0.06 13.23 6.93
C GLU A 193 -0.02 13.87 5.53
N ASP A 194 0.96 13.57 4.66
CA ASP A 194 1.07 14.16 3.32
C ASP A 194 1.67 13.15 2.33
N PHE A 195 1.11 13.06 1.13
CA PHE A 195 1.60 12.24 0.02
C PHE A 195 3.07 12.50 -0.36
N LYS A 196 3.59 13.72 -0.15
CA LYS A 196 5.01 14.05 -0.37
C LYS A 196 5.95 13.25 0.52
N THR A 197 5.47 12.80 1.68
CA THR A 197 6.19 11.85 2.53
C THR A 197 6.43 10.54 1.81
N LEU A 198 5.46 10.09 1.00
CA LEU A 198 5.53 8.82 0.27
C LEU A 198 6.58 8.88 -0.86
N SER A 199 6.74 10.01 -1.55
CA SER A 199 7.73 10.17 -2.62
C SER A 199 9.13 10.55 -2.11
N GLY A 200 9.27 11.06 -0.89
CA GLY A 200 10.56 11.39 -0.27
C GLY A 200 11.14 12.74 -0.68
N GLY A 201 10.30 13.67 -1.14
CA GLY A 201 10.70 15.01 -1.59
C GLY A 201 11.03 16.00 -0.47
N GLU A 202 10.78 15.67 0.79
CA GLU A 202 11.04 16.59 1.90
C GLU A 202 12.53 16.68 2.25
N ARG A 203 13.15 17.81 1.85
CA ARG A 203 14.52 18.22 2.21
C ARG A 203 14.58 19.10 3.46
N ILE A 204 13.54 19.11 4.31
CA ILE A 204 13.47 20.00 5.48
C ILE A 204 13.69 19.16 6.75
N SER A 205 14.62 19.58 7.60
CA SER A 205 15.02 18.86 8.82
C SER A 205 14.11 19.20 10.02
N THR A 206 12.80 18.97 9.92
CA THR A 206 11.91 19.05 11.08
C THR A 206 11.78 17.68 11.76
N LYS A 207 11.35 17.66 13.04
CA LYS A 207 11.02 16.41 13.75
C LYS A 207 9.92 15.61 13.02
N GLU A 208 9.01 16.32 12.38
CA GLU A 208 7.89 15.79 11.61
C GLU A 208 8.38 15.05 10.36
N THR A 209 9.27 15.66 9.55
CA THR A 209 9.90 14.98 8.41
C THR A 209 10.69 13.74 8.83
N TYR A 210 11.38 13.78 9.98
CA TYR A 210 12.07 12.59 10.51
C TYR A 210 11.08 11.47 10.82
N ASN A 211 9.98 11.78 11.52
CA ASN A 211 8.95 10.81 11.86
C ASN A 211 8.30 10.20 10.60
N ASN A 212 8.00 11.05 9.63
CA ASN A 212 7.39 10.68 8.35
C ASN A 212 8.34 9.81 7.49
N GLN A 213 9.64 10.12 7.47
CA GLN A 213 10.64 9.25 6.85
C GLN A 213 10.77 7.88 7.55
N TRP A 214 10.65 7.85 8.89
CA TRP A 214 10.62 6.59 9.63
C TRP A 214 9.38 5.77 9.28
N LYS A 215 8.18 6.36 9.27
CA LYS A 215 6.95 5.67 8.88
C LYS A 215 7.05 5.07 7.48
N LYS A 216 7.54 5.82 6.49
CA LYS A 216 7.80 5.30 5.13
C LYS A 216 8.78 4.13 5.13
N ARG A 217 9.91 4.26 5.84
CA ARG A 217 10.91 3.18 5.92
C ARG A 217 10.35 1.94 6.60
N THR A 218 9.61 2.10 7.69
CA THR A 218 8.92 1.01 8.38
C THR A 218 7.95 0.33 7.44
N LEU A 219 7.10 1.08 6.74
CA LEU A 219 6.13 0.55 5.78
C LEU A 219 6.79 -0.26 4.64
N VAL A 220 7.82 0.31 4.00
CA VAL A 220 8.58 -0.41 2.96
C VAL A 220 9.23 -1.67 3.55
N SER A 221 9.79 -1.58 4.75
CA SER A 221 10.39 -2.72 5.45
C SER A 221 9.35 -3.78 5.82
N THR A 222 8.16 -3.39 6.27
CA THR A 222 7.05 -4.30 6.60
C THR A 222 6.64 -5.05 5.35
N ILE A 223 6.31 -4.34 4.26
CA ILE A 223 5.90 -4.98 3.01
C ILE A 223 7.00 -5.92 2.49
N CYS A 224 8.27 -5.52 2.59
CA CYS A 224 9.36 -6.40 2.20
C CYS A 224 9.49 -7.62 3.12
N SER A 225 9.25 -7.48 4.42
CA SER A 225 9.33 -8.57 5.39
C SER A 225 8.27 -9.66 5.14
N LEU A 226 7.18 -9.36 4.43
CA LEU A 226 6.15 -10.34 4.05
C LEU A 226 6.68 -11.43 3.11
N THR A 227 7.89 -11.26 2.56
CA THR A 227 8.50 -12.17 1.57
C THR A 227 9.70 -12.96 2.11
N VAL A 228 9.96 -12.90 3.43
CA VAL A 228 11.07 -13.56 4.13
C VAL A 228 10.66 -14.41 5.33
#